data_AF-A0A8H5PZR7-F1
#
_entry.id   AF-A0A8H5PZR7-F1
#
_cell.length_a   1.000
_cell.length_b   1.000
_cell.length_c   1.000
_cell.angle_alpha   90.00
_cell.angle_beta   90.00
_cell.angle_gamma   90.00
#
_symmetry.space_group_name_H-M   'P 1'
#
loop_
_entity.id
_entity.type
_entity.pdbx_description
1 polymer ?
#
loop_
_entity_poly.entity_id
_entity_poly.type
_entity_poly.pdbx_seq_one_letter_code
_entity_poly.pdbx_strand_id
1 'polypeptide(L)'
;MCFVHDIAESVVGDITPFSGVSRTEKGRREASTIAYIASRWSGPYTAEIEKLWHEFEAGETPEAQFAQDIDKIELLLQAVEYERESKNEKDLGEFMGVARKLRTEAGKAWANEILGDRERFWEGRQHLRGEHAQQGGLSEEMTKAHDAYYG
;
A
#
# COMPACT_ATOMS: atom_id res chain seq x y z
N MET A 1 0.97 -1.80 15.51
CA MET A 1 1.56 -1.72 14.16
C MET A 1 0.65 -0.97 13.19
N CYS A 2 -0.54 -1.47 12.85
CA CYS A 2 -1.47 -0.76 11.94
C CYS A 2 -1.76 0.70 12.36
N PHE A 3 -1.87 0.98 13.67
CA PHE A 3 -2.08 2.35 14.17
C PHE A 3 -0.90 3.32 13.99
N VAL A 4 0.30 2.82 13.73
CA VAL A 4 1.53 3.63 13.83
C VAL A 4 2.43 3.55 12.60
N HIS A 5 2.14 2.67 11.63
CA HIS A 5 3.02 2.46 10.49
C HIS A 5 3.20 3.72 9.63
N ASP A 6 2.12 4.49 9.39
CA ASP A 6 2.18 5.74 8.62
C ASP A 6 2.43 7.00 9.47
N ILE A 7 2.85 6.85 10.73
CA ILE A 7 2.97 8.02 11.62
C ILE A 7 4.02 9.03 11.14
N ALA A 8 5.02 8.57 10.38
CA ALA A 8 6.01 9.43 9.75
C ALA A 8 5.39 10.39 8.72
N GLU A 9 4.30 10.00 8.05
CA GLU A 9 3.64 10.79 7.01
C GLU A 9 3.04 12.09 7.54
N SER A 10 2.80 12.18 8.86
CA SER A 10 2.40 13.42 9.52
C SER A 10 3.40 14.57 9.35
N VAL A 11 4.66 14.26 9.00
CA VAL A 11 5.72 15.25 8.74
C VAL A 11 6.23 15.16 7.31
N VAL A 12 6.46 13.95 6.77
CA VAL A 12 7.05 13.79 5.43
C VAL A 12 6.00 13.83 4.31
N GLY A 13 4.71 13.76 4.64
CA GLY A 13 3.61 13.56 3.72
C GLY A 13 3.53 12.11 3.21
N ASP A 14 2.42 11.78 2.56
CA ASP A 14 2.25 10.49 1.86
C ASP A 14 3.12 10.50 0.58
N ILE A 15 4.19 9.70 0.59
CA ILE A 15 5.12 9.56 -0.54
C ILE A 15 4.63 8.41 -1.42
N THR A 16 3.92 8.73 -2.50
CA THR A 16 3.41 7.73 -3.46
C THR A 16 4.47 7.24 -4.48
N PRO A 17 4.18 6.17 -5.26
CA PRO A 17 5.04 5.70 -6.36
C PRO A 17 5.38 6.78 -7.41
N PHE A 18 4.54 7.81 -7.55
CA PHE A 18 4.69 8.87 -8.55
C PHE A 18 5.33 10.15 -7.98
N SER A 19 5.70 10.16 -6.70
CA SER A 19 6.33 11.31 -6.04
C SER A 19 7.79 11.55 -6.46
N GLY A 20 8.38 10.68 -7.29
CA GLY A 20 9.76 10.81 -7.77
C GLY A 20 10.82 10.60 -6.68
N VAL A 21 10.44 10.01 -5.55
CA VAL A 21 11.33 9.70 -4.41
C VAL A 21 11.70 8.22 -4.47
N SER A 22 12.99 7.92 -4.41
CA SER A 22 13.44 6.52 -4.37
C SER A 22 13.07 5.87 -3.04
N ARG A 23 12.89 4.54 -3.02
CA ARG A 23 12.58 3.78 -1.80
C ARG A 23 13.61 4.01 -0.69
N THR A 24 14.90 4.08 -1.04
CA THR A 24 15.97 4.37 -0.06
C THR A 24 15.81 5.75 0.56
N GLU A 25 15.45 6.76 -0.25
CA GLU A 25 15.24 8.12 0.27
C GLU A 25 13.94 8.24 1.08
N LYS A 26 12.86 7.56 0.67
CA LYS A 26 11.62 7.41 1.45
C LYS A 26 11.95 6.85 2.85
N GLY A 27 12.58 5.68 2.90
CA GLY A 27 12.94 5.03 4.17
C GLY A 27 13.87 5.89 5.04
N ARG A 28 14.83 6.60 4.44
CA ARG A 28 15.69 7.55 5.18
C ARG A 28 14.88 8.70 5.79
N ARG A 29 13.96 9.31 5.03
CA ARG A 29 13.11 10.42 5.51
C ARG A 29 12.17 9.97 6.62
N GLU A 30 11.53 8.82 6.45
CA GLU A 30 10.58 8.29 7.43
C GLU A 30 11.29 7.87 8.73
N ALA A 31 12.40 7.14 8.64
CA ALA A 31 13.20 6.77 9.82
C ALA A 31 13.71 8.01 10.58
N SER A 32 14.17 9.04 9.85
CA SER A 32 14.59 10.31 10.47
C SER A 32 13.43 11.01 11.18
N THR A 33 12.23 10.94 10.61
CA THR A 33 11.01 11.51 11.20
C THR A 33 10.56 10.75 12.44
N ILE A 34 10.60 9.42 12.43
CA ILE A 34 10.29 8.61 13.62
C ILE A 34 11.25 8.94 14.76
N ALA A 35 12.55 9.02 14.49
CA ALA A 35 13.53 9.42 15.50
C ALA A 35 13.26 10.85 16.02
N TYR A 36 12.89 11.78 15.14
CA TYR A 36 12.49 13.13 15.52
C TYR A 36 11.26 13.14 16.43
N ILE A 37 10.20 12.44 16.04
CA ILE A 37 8.95 12.32 16.80
C ILE A 37 9.23 11.68 18.17
N ALA A 38 9.99 10.58 18.21
CA ALA A 38 10.37 9.89 19.44
C ALA A 38 11.15 10.80 20.40
N SER A 39 12.04 11.66 19.88
CA SER A 39 12.78 12.63 20.71
C SER A 39 11.89 13.70 21.35
N ARG A 40 10.69 13.92 20.83
CA ARG A 40 9.73 14.94 21.30
C ARG A 40 8.68 14.38 22.23
N TRP A 41 8.43 13.07 22.20
CA TRP A 41 7.44 12.41 23.05
C TRP A 41 8.04 11.95 24.37
N SER A 42 7.39 12.31 25.47
CA SER A 42 7.75 11.88 26.84
C SER A 42 6.82 10.79 27.39
N GLY A 43 6.01 10.17 26.53
CA GLY A 43 5.03 9.15 26.93
C GLY A 43 5.67 7.78 27.21
N PRO A 44 5.00 6.93 28.01
CA PRO A 44 5.51 5.59 28.33
C PRO A 44 5.60 4.65 27.11
N TYR A 45 4.89 4.97 26.02
CA TYR A 45 4.81 4.14 24.81
C TYR A 45 5.77 4.56 23.69
N THR A 46 6.57 5.62 23.86
CA THR A 46 7.44 6.13 22.77
C THR A 46 8.35 5.05 22.18
N ALA A 47 9.04 4.29 23.03
CA ALA A 47 9.95 3.22 22.59
C ALA A 47 9.21 2.06 21.93
N GLU A 48 7.98 1.76 22.38
CA GLU A 48 7.15 0.72 21.76
C GLU A 48 6.68 1.13 20.37
N ILE A 49 6.29 2.39 20.18
CA ILE A 49 5.88 2.91 18.87
C ILE A 49 7.04 2.86 17.88
N GLU A 50 8.22 3.32 18.28
CA GLU A 50 9.44 3.27 17.46
C GLU A 50 9.78 1.83 17.07
N LYS A 51 9.73 0.89 18.02
CA LYS A 51 9.95 -0.53 17.76
C LYS A 51 8.92 -1.10 16.78
N LEU A 52 7.64 -0.83 16.98
CA LEU A 52 6.55 -1.32 16.12
C LEU A 52 6.66 -0.78 14.70
N TRP A 53 7.08 0.48 14.54
CA TRP A 53 7.33 1.08 13.24
C TRP A 53 8.48 0.38 12.51
N HIS A 54 9.63 0.20 13.19
CA HIS A 54 10.77 -0.51 12.60
C HIS A 54 10.45 -1.97 12.26
N GLU A 55 9.65 -2.65 13.09
CA GLU A 55 9.21 -4.01 12.82
C GLU A 55 8.30 -4.08 11.58
N PHE A 56 7.39 -3.11 11.40
CA PHE A 56 6.57 -3.01 10.20
C PHE A 56 7.44 -2.80 8.96
N GLU A 57 8.37 -1.84 8.99
CA GLU A 57 9.23 -1.53 7.85
C GLU A 57 10.13 -2.70 7.45
N ALA A 58 10.64 -3.45 8.42
CA ALA A 58 11.45 -4.63 8.17
C ALA A 58 10.61 -5.74 7.49
N GLY A 59 9.36 -5.91 7.89
CA GLY A 59 8.46 -6.91 7.29
C GLY A 59 8.94 -8.36 7.47
N GLU A 60 9.72 -8.63 8.53
CA GLU A 60 10.34 -9.93 8.80
C GLU A 60 9.48 -10.82 9.69
N THR A 61 8.65 -10.24 10.56
CA THR A 61 7.76 -11.00 11.46
C THR A 61 6.44 -11.36 10.79
N PRO A 62 5.77 -12.46 11.18
CA PRO A 62 4.44 -12.80 10.69
C PRO A 62 3.42 -11.67 10.89
N GLU A 63 3.47 -10.99 12.03
CA GLU A 63 2.63 -9.86 12.36
C GLU A 63 2.89 -8.66 11.42
N ALA A 64 4.15 -8.37 11.11
CA ALA A 64 4.51 -7.31 10.16
C ALA A 64 4.06 -7.62 8.74
N GLN A 65 4.28 -8.86 8.28
CA GLN A 65 3.84 -9.30 6.97
C GLN A 65 2.31 -9.24 6.83
N PHE A 66 1.59 -9.66 7.89
CA PHE A 66 0.14 -9.56 7.91
C PHE A 66 -0.34 -8.10 7.92
N ALA A 67 0.26 -7.23 8.73
CA ALA A 67 -0.08 -5.81 8.75
C ALA A 67 0.19 -5.12 7.40
N GLN A 68 1.31 -5.44 6.74
CA GLN A 68 1.63 -4.94 5.39
C GLN A 68 0.67 -5.46 4.32
N ASP A 69 0.13 -6.66 4.49
CA ASP A 69 -0.92 -7.18 3.61
C ASP A 69 -2.25 -6.44 3.84
N ILE A 70 -2.62 -6.20 5.11
CA ILE A 70 -3.82 -5.44 5.46
C ILE A 70 -3.79 -4.03 4.86
N ASP A 71 -2.66 -3.33 4.93
CA ASP A 71 -2.45 -2.02 4.29
C ASP A 71 -2.78 -2.05 2.78
N LYS A 72 -2.28 -3.06 2.05
CA LYS A 72 -2.58 -3.23 0.62
C LYS A 72 -4.03 -3.63 0.36
N ILE A 73 -4.62 -4.44 1.24
CA ILE A 73 -6.01 -4.87 1.12
C ILE A 73 -6.96 -3.69 1.30
N GLU A 74 -6.66 -2.80 2.25
CA GLU A 74 -7.41 -1.56 2.46
C GLU A 74 -7.38 -0.69 1.20
N LEU A 75 -6.19 -0.48 0.61
CA LEU A 75 -6.03 0.23 -0.65
C LEU A 75 -6.87 -0.38 -1.79
N LEU A 76 -6.86 -1.71 -1.95
CA LEU A 76 -7.65 -2.40 -2.97
C LEU A 76 -9.15 -2.17 -2.74
N LEU A 77 -9.62 -2.32 -1.51
CA LEU A 77 -11.03 -2.13 -1.15
C LEU A 77 -11.47 -0.69 -1.41
N GLN A 78 -10.68 0.29 -0.96
CA GLN A 78 -10.98 1.71 -1.11
C GLN A 78 -11.04 2.13 -2.60
N ALA A 79 -10.14 1.58 -3.43
CA ALA A 79 -10.19 1.80 -4.87
C ALA A 79 -11.49 1.26 -5.49
N VAL A 80 -11.90 0.03 -5.16
CA VAL A 80 -13.18 -0.54 -5.64
C VAL A 80 -14.38 0.28 -5.17
N GLU A 81 -14.36 0.77 -3.93
CA GLU A 81 -15.42 1.63 -3.40
C GLU A 81 -15.53 2.96 -4.17
N TYR A 82 -14.40 3.59 -4.50
CA TYR A 82 -14.40 4.81 -5.32
C TYR A 82 -14.88 4.56 -6.74
N GLU A 83 -14.54 3.43 -7.36
CA GLU A 83 -15.06 3.05 -8.67
C GLU A 83 -16.60 2.90 -8.62
N ARG A 84 -17.11 2.23 -7.58
CA ARG A 84 -18.56 2.06 -7.33
C ARG A 84 -19.26 3.39 -7.12
N GLU A 85 -18.72 4.27 -6.29
CA GLU A 85 -19.28 5.60 -6.03
C GLU A 85 -19.28 6.47 -7.30
N SER A 86 -18.24 6.34 -8.13
CA SER A 86 -18.16 7.01 -9.43
C SER A 86 -19.08 6.41 -10.51
N LYS A 87 -19.81 5.32 -10.22
CA LYS A 87 -20.70 4.63 -11.18
C LYS A 87 -20.00 4.26 -12.49
N ASN A 88 -18.79 3.70 -12.38
CA ASN A 88 -17.93 3.30 -13.50
C ASN A 88 -17.40 4.46 -14.36
N GLU A 89 -17.40 5.71 -13.87
CA GLU A 89 -16.77 6.84 -14.57
C GLU A 89 -15.26 6.91 -14.35
N LYS A 90 -14.76 6.32 -13.26
CA LYS A 90 -13.33 6.23 -12.95
C LYS A 90 -12.89 4.78 -12.91
N ASP A 91 -11.91 4.45 -13.73
CA ASP A 91 -11.17 3.20 -13.67
C ASP A 91 -9.90 3.44 -12.86
N LEU A 92 -9.78 2.74 -11.73
CA LEU A 92 -8.67 2.80 -10.79
C LEU A 92 -7.86 1.49 -10.84
N GLY A 93 -7.89 0.80 -11.98
CA GLY A 93 -7.23 -0.48 -12.17
C GLY A 93 -5.71 -0.43 -11.96
N GLU A 94 -5.07 0.74 -12.07
CA GLU A 94 -3.65 0.92 -11.75
C GLU A 94 -3.29 0.59 -10.30
N PHE A 95 -4.24 0.76 -9.37
CA PHE A 95 -4.05 0.45 -7.95
C PHE A 95 -4.08 -1.06 -7.69
N MET A 96 -4.69 -1.86 -8.59
CA MET A 96 -4.81 -3.32 -8.41
C MET A 96 -3.47 -4.05 -8.47
N GLY A 97 -2.41 -3.38 -8.95
CA GLY A 97 -1.04 -3.91 -8.97
C GLY A 97 -0.53 -4.36 -7.60
N VAL A 98 -1.03 -3.77 -6.51
CA VAL A 98 -0.57 -4.10 -5.14
C VAL A 98 -0.92 -5.53 -4.74
N ALA A 99 -1.92 -6.15 -5.39
CA ALA A 99 -2.30 -7.54 -5.16
C ALA A 99 -1.14 -8.52 -5.42
N ARG A 100 -0.20 -8.17 -6.33
CA ARG A 100 1.00 -8.99 -6.60
C ARG A 100 2.00 -9.02 -5.44
N LYS A 101 1.86 -8.13 -4.46
CA LYS A 101 2.83 -7.92 -3.38
C LYS A 101 2.36 -8.50 -2.05
N LEU A 102 1.18 -9.13 -2.03
CA LEU A 102 0.63 -9.80 -0.86
C LEU A 102 1.44 -11.07 -0.54
N ARG A 103 1.78 -11.25 0.73
CA ARG A 103 2.68 -12.30 1.19
C ARG A 103 1.91 -13.49 1.78
N THR A 104 0.94 -13.20 2.62
CA THR A 104 0.17 -14.19 3.39
C THR A 104 -0.91 -14.85 2.54
N GLU A 105 -1.26 -16.09 2.87
CA GLU A 105 -2.36 -16.80 2.20
C GLU A 105 -3.72 -16.13 2.45
N ALA A 106 -3.92 -15.57 3.65
CA ALA A 106 -5.11 -14.80 3.98
C ALA A 106 -5.22 -13.54 3.12
N GLY A 107 -4.15 -12.75 3.02
CA GLY A 107 -4.10 -11.56 2.17
C GLY A 107 -4.41 -11.88 0.71
N LYS A 108 -3.77 -12.90 0.14
CA LYS A 108 -4.05 -13.34 -1.24
C LYS A 108 -5.51 -13.77 -1.43
N ALA A 109 -6.08 -14.51 -0.48
CA ALA A 109 -7.48 -14.94 -0.56
C ALA A 109 -8.45 -13.75 -0.56
N TRP A 110 -8.23 -12.76 0.32
CA TRP A 110 -9.04 -11.55 0.38
C TRP A 110 -8.90 -10.69 -0.89
N ALA A 111 -7.69 -10.53 -1.41
CA ALA A 111 -7.50 -9.79 -2.66
C ALA A 111 -8.20 -10.49 -3.84
N ASN A 112 -8.16 -11.81 -3.92
CA ASN A 112 -8.89 -12.55 -4.96
C ASN A 112 -10.41 -12.32 -4.87
N GLU A 113 -10.96 -12.22 -3.66
CA GLU A 113 -12.37 -11.90 -3.46
C GLU A 113 -12.69 -10.47 -3.93
N ILE A 114 -11.89 -9.49 -3.50
CA ILE A 114 -12.04 -8.07 -3.89
C ILE A 114 -11.92 -7.89 -5.41
N LEU A 115 -10.91 -8.49 -6.04
CA LEU A 115 -10.71 -8.44 -7.49
C LEU A 115 -11.84 -9.14 -8.24
N GLY A 116 -12.34 -10.27 -7.73
CA GLY A 116 -13.51 -10.94 -8.30
C GLY A 116 -14.78 -10.08 -8.21
N ASP A 117 -14.96 -9.35 -7.11
CA ASP A 117 -16.01 -8.36 -6.91
C ASP A 117 -15.90 -7.20 -7.91
N ARG A 118 -14.68 -6.72 -8.13
CA ARG A 118 -14.36 -5.66 -9.10
C ARG A 118 -14.65 -6.10 -10.53
N GLU A 119 -14.25 -7.30 -10.92
CA GLU A 119 -14.53 -7.85 -12.26
C GLU A 119 -16.03 -7.94 -12.53
N ARG A 120 -16.84 -8.35 -11.54
CA ARG A 120 -18.31 -8.32 -11.64
C ARG A 120 -18.85 -6.89 -11.82
N PHE A 121 -18.30 -5.94 -11.07
CA PHE A 121 -18.72 -4.54 -11.16
C PHE A 121 -18.44 -3.93 -12.55
N TRP A 122 -17.35 -4.34 -13.21
CA TRP A 122 -16.99 -3.89 -14.56
C TRP A 122 -17.52 -4.78 -15.68
N GLU A 123 -18.38 -5.76 -15.39
CA GLU A 123 -18.90 -6.69 -16.39
C GLU A 123 -19.54 -5.96 -17.58
N GLY A 124 -19.16 -6.36 -18.79
CA GLY A 124 -19.62 -5.73 -20.03
C GLY A 124 -18.91 -4.42 -20.41
N ARG A 125 -17.87 -4.00 -19.66
CA ARG A 125 -17.05 -2.83 -19.96
C ARG A 125 -15.56 -3.16 -19.95
N GLN A 126 -14.81 -2.50 -20.83
CA GLN A 126 -13.35 -2.55 -20.80
C GLN A 126 -12.84 -1.73 -19.61
N HIS A 127 -11.87 -2.29 -18.88
CA HIS A 127 -11.21 -1.65 -17.75
C HIS A 127 -9.79 -2.22 -17.56
N LEU A 128 -8.95 -1.54 -16.80
CA LEU A 128 -7.58 -1.92 -16.48
C LEU A 128 -7.56 -3.04 -15.45
N ARG A 129 -6.67 -4.01 -15.66
CA ARG A 129 -6.42 -5.15 -14.76
C ARG A 129 -5.02 -5.06 -14.18
N GLY A 130 -4.77 -4.04 -13.37
CA GLY A 130 -3.42 -3.70 -12.91
C GLY A 130 -2.71 -4.82 -12.17
N GLU A 131 -3.43 -5.79 -11.60
CA GLU A 131 -2.90 -7.02 -11.01
C GLU A 131 -2.10 -7.86 -12.03
N HIS A 132 -2.40 -7.75 -13.33
CA HIS A 132 -1.68 -8.39 -14.44
C HIS A 132 -0.60 -7.50 -15.09
N ALA A 133 -0.26 -6.36 -14.48
CA ALA A 133 0.77 -5.43 -14.96
C ALA A 133 0.53 -5.00 -16.41
N GLN A 134 1.57 -5.07 -17.26
CA GLN A 134 1.47 -4.73 -18.68
C GLN A 134 0.43 -5.58 -19.43
N GLN A 135 0.23 -6.84 -19.05
CA GLN A 135 -0.78 -7.71 -19.66
C GLN A 135 -2.21 -7.25 -19.32
N GLY A 136 -2.36 -6.51 -18.22
CA GLY A 136 -3.62 -5.90 -17.79
C GLY A 136 -3.81 -4.45 -18.24
N GLY A 137 -2.93 -3.93 -19.10
CA GLY A 137 -3.07 -2.61 -19.70
C GLY A 137 -2.29 -1.49 -19.03
N LEU A 138 -1.50 -1.75 -17.98
CA LEU A 138 -0.62 -0.73 -17.40
C LEU A 138 0.54 -0.39 -18.34
N SER A 139 0.96 0.88 -18.34
CA SER A 139 2.15 1.27 -19.06
C SER A 139 3.41 0.66 -18.43
N GLU A 140 4.49 0.58 -19.21
CA GLU A 140 5.78 0.13 -18.69
C GLU A 140 6.30 1.04 -17.57
N GLU A 141 6.08 2.35 -17.70
CA GLU A 141 6.46 3.34 -16.69
C GLU A 141 5.70 3.15 -15.38
N MET A 142 4.38 2.96 -15.44
CA MET A 142 3.56 2.70 -14.26
C MET A 142 3.94 1.39 -13.58
N THR A 143 4.20 0.35 -14.38
CA THR A 143 4.65 -0.95 -13.86
C THR A 143 5.98 -0.81 -13.13
N LYS A 144 6.95 -0.10 -13.72
CA LYS A 144 8.27 0.16 -13.11
C LYS A 144 8.16 1.00 -11.84
N ALA A 145 7.35 2.06 -11.84
CA ALA A 145 7.15 2.90 -10.65
C ALA A 145 6.56 2.10 -9.50
N HIS A 146 5.53 1.30 -9.79
CA HIS A 146 4.91 0.40 -8.82
C HIS A 146 5.90 -0.62 -8.25
N ASP A 147 6.67 -1.28 -9.11
CA ASP A 147 7.65 -2.27 -8.66
C ASP A 147 8.85 -1.65 -7.93
N ALA A 148 9.26 -0.44 -8.27
CA ALA A 148 10.30 0.28 -7.52
C ALA A 148 9.83 0.69 -6.12
N TYR A 149 8.54 0.98 -5.97
CA TYR A 149 7.93 1.38 -4.70
C TYR A 149 7.65 0.19 -3.78
N TYR A 150 6.99 -0.85 -4.30
CA TYR A 150 6.54 -2.02 -3.52
C TYR A 150 7.45 -3.26 -3.63
N GLY A 151 8.53 -3.21 -4.43
CA GLY A 151 9.47 -4.33 -4.61
C GLY A 151 10.42 -4.55 -3.45
#